data_AF-A0A2N2MIJ9-F1
#
_entry.id   AF-A0A2N2MIJ9-F1
#
_cell.length_a   1.000
_cell.length_b   1.000
_cell.length_c   1.000
_cell.angle_alpha   90.00
_cell.angle_beta   90.00
_cell.angle_gamma   90.00
#
_symmetry.space_group_name_H-M   'P 1'
#
loop_
_entity.id
_entity.type
_entity.pdbx_description
1 polymer ?
#
loop_
_entity_poly.entity_id
_entity_poly.type
_entity_poly.pdbx_seq_one_letter_code
_entity_poly.pdbx_strand_id
1 'polypeptide(L)'
;MPPAARMGDSTAHGGSIVAGFPTVLIGGTPAARVSDMHACPMQTPGVPPIPHVGGPILPPGSPTVLIGGLPAARLGDMATCTGPPDSIVMGCMTVLIGP
;
A
#
# COMPACT_ATOMS: atom_id res chain seq x y z
N MET A 1 -15.06 -7.37 2.93
CA MET A 1 -14.42 -6.33 3.76
C MET A 1 -12.99 -6.72 4.10
N PRO A 2 -11.99 -6.24 3.34
CA PRO A 2 -10.58 -6.49 3.61
C PRO A 2 -10.07 -5.63 4.78
N PRO A 3 -9.00 -6.08 5.46
CA PRO A 3 -8.23 -5.26 6.40
C PRO A 3 -7.77 -3.93 5.78
N ALA A 4 -7.87 -2.84 6.54
CA ALA A 4 -7.37 -1.53 6.13
C ALA A 4 -5.83 -1.49 6.12
N ALA A 5 -5.25 -0.93 5.07
CA ALA A 5 -3.80 -0.77 4.95
C ALA A 5 -3.31 0.53 5.60
N ARG A 6 -2.04 0.53 5.98
CA ARG A 6 -1.39 1.57 6.80
C ARG A 6 0.08 1.68 6.45
N MET A 7 0.69 2.78 6.85
CA MET A 7 2.14 2.92 6.81
C MET A 7 2.81 1.77 7.58
N GLY A 8 3.79 1.13 6.95
CA GLY A 8 4.53 -0.03 7.46
C GLY A 8 3.94 -1.38 7.05
N ASP A 9 2.70 -1.44 6.53
CA ASP A 9 2.13 -2.71 6.09
C ASP A 9 2.90 -3.25 4.87
N SER A 10 3.17 -4.56 4.88
CA SER A 10 4.05 -5.22 3.92
C SER A 10 3.41 -5.41 2.55
N THR A 11 4.26 -5.46 1.52
CA THR A 11 3.88 -5.75 0.14
C THR A 11 4.49 -7.06 -0.36
N ALA A 12 3.95 -7.64 -1.44
CA ALA A 12 4.35 -8.94 -1.98
C ALA A 12 5.80 -8.96 -2.49
N HIS A 13 6.35 -7.82 -2.91
CA HIS A 13 7.76 -7.71 -3.28
C HIS A 13 8.72 -7.61 -2.08
N GLY A 14 8.24 -7.87 -0.86
CA GLY A 14 9.02 -7.77 0.38
C GLY A 14 9.21 -6.34 0.88
N GLY A 15 8.53 -5.39 0.24
CA GLY A 15 8.53 -3.98 0.58
C GLY A 15 7.49 -3.61 1.62
N SER A 16 7.23 -2.31 1.74
CA SER A 16 6.19 -1.79 2.63
C SER A 16 5.62 -0.47 2.14
N ILE A 17 4.45 -0.13 2.65
CA ILE A 17 3.87 1.21 2.48
C ILE A 17 4.67 2.21 3.32
N VAL A 18 5.19 3.27 2.68
CA VAL A 18 6.10 4.25 3.31
C VAL A 18 5.46 5.62 3.53
N ALA A 19 4.24 5.83 3.04
CA ALA A 19 3.47 7.03 3.30
C ALA A 19 2.04 6.68 3.77
N GLY A 20 1.43 7.61 4.49
CA GLY A 20 0.04 7.51 4.94
C GLY A 20 -0.47 8.88 5.36
N PHE A 21 -1.77 8.98 5.63
CA PHE A 21 -2.39 10.22 6.08
C PHE A 21 -2.12 10.45 7.57
N PRO A 22 -1.40 11.51 7.96
CA PRO A 22 -0.82 11.63 9.30
C PRO A 22 -1.84 11.82 10.43
N THR A 23 -3.06 12.26 10.13
CA THR A 23 -4.08 12.58 11.15
C THR A 23 -5.13 11.48 11.34
N VAL A 24 -5.14 10.46 10.48
CA VAL A 24 -6.05 9.31 10.63
C VAL A 24 -5.19 8.08 10.91
N LEU A 25 -5.32 7.56 12.11
CA LEU A 25 -4.55 6.40 12.56
C LEU A 25 -5.41 5.15 12.56
N ILE A 26 -4.86 4.04 12.06
CA ILE A 26 -5.48 2.71 12.13
C ILE A 26 -4.51 1.82 12.90
N GLY A 27 -4.97 1.20 13.99
CA GLY A 27 -4.08 0.41 14.87
C GLY A 27 -2.81 1.16 15.31
N GLY A 28 -2.91 2.48 15.52
CA GLY A 28 -1.82 3.34 15.98
C GLY A 28 -0.88 3.89 14.89
N THR A 29 -1.03 3.53 13.62
CA THR A 29 -0.17 4.02 12.53
C THR A 29 -0.97 4.80 11.47
N PRO A 30 -0.34 5.76 10.75
CA PRO A 30 -0.99 6.51 9.68
C PRO A 30 -1.68 5.60 8.65
N ALA A 31 -2.94 5.88 8.35
CA ALA A 31 -3.73 5.10 7.42
C ALA A 31 -3.26 5.33 5.97
N ALA A 32 -3.17 4.25 5.19
CA ALA A 32 -2.75 4.32 3.80
C ALA A 32 -3.95 4.54 2.87
N ARG A 33 -3.69 5.17 1.74
CA ARG A 33 -4.69 5.58 0.75
C ARG A 33 -4.14 5.40 -0.64
N VAL A 34 -5.05 5.40 -1.63
CA VAL A 34 -4.66 5.58 -3.03
C VAL A 34 -3.73 6.79 -3.14
N SER A 35 -2.68 6.68 -3.94
CA SER A 35 -1.56 7.61 -4.12
C SER A 35 -0.47 7.66 -3.05
N ASP A 36 -0.66 7.05 -1.87
CA ASP A 36 0.43 6.93 -0.90
C ASP A 36 1.51 5.97 -1.44
N MET A 37 2.77 6.23 -1.11
CA MET A 37 3.91 5.52 -1.71
C MET A 37 4.20 4.20 -1.02
N HIS A 38 4.66 3.22 -1.79
CA HIS A 38 5.37 2.04 -1.27
C HIS A 38 6.86 2.09 -1.65
N ALA A 39 7.68 1.36 -0.91
CA ALA A 39 9.05 1.08 -1.28
C ALA A 39 9.15 -0.39 -1.70
N CYS A 40 9.82 -0.65 -2.82
CA CYS A 40 10.07 -2.00 -3.32
C CYS A 40 11.57 -2.32 -3.26
N PRO A 41 12.00 -3.37 -2.53
CA PRO A 41 13.40 -3.79 -2.47
C PRO A 41 13.80 -4.75 -3.59
N MET A 42 12.84 -5.20 -4.41
CA MET A 42 13.09 -6.16 -5.47
C MET A 42 14.05 -5.59 -6.52
N GLN A 43 14.77 -6.49 -7.18
CA GLN A 43 15.62 -6.16 -8.31
C GLN A 43 15.33 -7.18 -9.41
N THR A 44 15.29 -6.69 -10.65
CA THR A 44 15.24 -7.60 -11.80
C THR A 44 16.63 -8.22 -11.99
N PRO A 45 16.73 -9.56 -12.12
CA PRO A 45 18.01 -10.21 -12.40
C PRO A 45 18.70 -9.65 -13.64
N GLY A 46 20.00 -9.35 -13.54
CA GLY A 46 20.82 -8.74 -14.60
C GLY A 46 22.22 -8.38 -14.11
N VAL A 47 23.10 -7.92 -15.01
CA VAL A 47 24.46 -7.45 -14.67
C VAL A 47 24.67 -6.04 -15.28
N PRO A 48 24.63 -4.97 -14.47
CA PRO A 48 24.25 -4.95 -13.04
C PRO A 48 22.76 -5.26 -12.84
N PRO A 49 22.33 -5.72 -11.64
CA PRO A 49 20.91 -5.86 -11.31
C PRO A 49 20.18 -4.52 -11.45
N ILE A 50 18.95 -4.55 -11.95
CA ILE A 50 18.15 -3.34 -12.15
C ILE A 50 17.23 -3.17 -10.94
N PRO A 51 17.42 -2.15 -10.09
CA PRO A 51 16.56 -1.95 -8.93
C PRO A 51 15.12 -1.64 -9.33
N HIS A 52 14.18 -2.19 -8.59
CA HIS A 52 12.82 -1.70 -8.64
C HIS A 52 12.70 -0.38 -7.88
N VAL A 53 11.75 0.44 -8.29
CA VAL A 53 11.37 1.68 -7.63
C VAL A 53 9.90 1.55 -7.27
N GLY A 54 9.61 1.64 -5.98
CA GLY A 54 8.24 1.66 -5.47
C GLY A 54 7.57 2.99 -5.79
N GLY A 55 6.28 2.93 -6.07
CA GLY A 55 5.44 4.05 -6.47
C GLY A 55 4.11 4.05 -5.73
N PRO A 56 3.15 4.86 -6.21
CA PRO A 56 1.89 5.07 -5.52
C PRO A 56 1.01 3.82 -5.47
N ILE A 57 0.22 3.68 -4.42
CA ILE A 57 -0.93 2.76 -4.36
C ILE A 57 -1.91 3.16 -5.47
N LEU A 58 -2.31 2.17 -6.25
CA LEU A 58 -3.19 2.28 -7.40
C LEU A 58 -4.67 2.30 -6.98
N PRO A 59 -5.55 2.92 -7.77
CA PRO A 59 -7.00 2.71 -7.64
C PRO A 59 -7.35 1.22 -7.86
N PRO A 60 -8.50 0.75 -7.32
CA PRO A 60 -9.62 1.55 -6.81
C PRO A 60 -9.56 1.92 -5.32
N GLY A 61 -8.77 1.23 -4.50
CA GLY A 61 -8.90 1.33 -3.04
C GLY A 61 -10.29 0.91 -2.55
N SER A 62 -10.69 1.43 -1.39
CA SER A 62 -12.05 1.32 -0.86
C SER A 62 -13.02 2.26 -1.59
N PRO A 63 -14.15 1.78 -2.14
CA PRO A 63 -15.10 2.63 -2.85
C PRO A 63 -15.92 3.54 -1.92
N THR A 64 -16.02 3.20 -0.64
CA THR A 64 -16.93 3.90 0.31
C THR A 64 -16.19 4.57 1.46
N VAL A 65 -14.94 4.21 1.72
CA VAL A 65 -14.17 4.78 2.84
C VAL A 65 -13.10 5.70 2.28
N LEU A 66 -13.29 6.99 2.52
CA LEU A 66 -12.33 8.03 2.15
C LEU A 66 -11.56 8.50 3.37
N ILE A 67 -10.26 8.70 3.23
CA ILE A 67 -9.37 9.24 4.26
C ILE A 67 -8.71 10.49 3.67
N GLY A 68 -8.89 11.65 4.30
CA GLY A 68 -8.40 12.92 3.75
C GLY A 68 -8.82 13.16 2.29
N GLY A 69 -10.04 12.74 1.92
CA GLY A 69 -10.62 12.90 0.58
C GLY A 69 -10.23 11.85 -0.47
N LEU A 70 -9.32 10.92 -0.18
CA LEU A 70 -8.89 9.87 -1.11
C LEU A 70 -9.35 8.48 -0.65
N PRO A 71 -9.61 7.53 -1.57
CA PRO A 71 -9.97 6.16 -1.22
C PRO A 71 -8.95 5.51 -0.29
N ALA A 72 -9.42 4.91 0.81
CA ALA A 72 -8.58 4.18 1.76
C ALA A 72 -8.01 2.90 1.13
N ALA A 73 -6.73 2.62 1.34
CA ALA A 73 -6.09 1.41 0.86
C ALA A 73 -6.39 0.21 1.77
N ARG A 74 -6.34 -0.99 1.21
CA ARG A 74 -6.78 -2.24 1.80
C ARG A 74 -5.82 -3.38 1.44
N LEU A 75 -5.87 -4.45 2.22
CA LEU A 75 -5.23 -5.71 1.84
C LEU A 75 -5.71 -6.14 0.45
N GLY A 76 -4.77 -6.44 -0.42
CA GLY A 76 -5.00 -6.82 -1.82
C GLY A 76 -5.00 -5.66 -2.81
N ASP A 77 -4.99 -4.40 -2.37
CA ASP A 77 -4.83 -3.27 -3.29
C ASP A 77 -3.42 -3.27 -3.92
N MET A 78 -3.33 -2.75 -5.13
CA MET A 78 -2.10 -2.79 -5.94
C MET A 78 -1.31 -1.50 -5.78
N ALA A 79 -0.01 -1.53 -6.03
CA ALA A 79 0.86 -0.36 -6.05
C ALA A 79 1.80 -0.40 -7.27
N THR A 80 2.09 0.77 -7.84
CA THR A 80 2.98 0.89 -9.00
C THR A 80 4.41 0.54 -8.63
N CYS A 81 5.02 -0.40 -9.33
CA CYS A 81 6.42 -0.72 -9.19
C CYS A 81 7.09 -0.68 -10.57
N THR A 82 8.39 -0.35 -10.66
CA THR A 82 9.14 -0.53 -11.93
C THR A 82 9.43 -2.02 -12.15
N GLY A 83 8.38 -2.74 -12.51
CA GLY A 83 8.21 -4.18 -12.59
C GLY A 83 6.71 -4.49 -12.75
N PRO A 84 6.26 -5.73 -12.47
CA PRO A 84 4.84 -5.98 -12.26
C PRO A 84 4.29 -5.12 -11.11
N PRO A 85 2.99 -4.77 -11.08
CA PRO A 85 2.40 -4.13 -9.90
C PRO A 85 2.62 -4.97 -8.65
N ASP A 86 2.96 -4.30 -7.55
CA ASP A 86 3.07 -4.93 -6.23
C ASP A 86 1.68 -4.96 -5.56
N SER A 87 1.48 -5.86 -4.61
CA SER A 87 0.22 -5.98 -3.87
C SER A 87 0.45 -5.81 -2.38
N ILE A 88 -0.47 -5.14 -1.70
CA ILE A 88 -0.48 -5.04 -0.24
C ILE A 88 -0.90 -6.39 0.33
N VAL A 89 -0.01 -7.04 1.09
CA VAL A 89 -0.25 -8.39 1.63
C VAL A 89 -0.56 -8.39 3.11
N MET A 90 -0.37 -7.26 3.80
CA MET A 90 -0.70 -7.09 5.21
C MET A 90 -1.59 -5.87 5.41
N GLY A 91 -2.40 -5.89 6.47
CA GLY A 91 -3.24 -4.78 6.88
C GLY A 91 -3.58 -4.88 8.37
N CYS A 92 -4.38 -3.94 8.87
CA CYS A 92 -4.88 -3.98 10.23
C CYS A 92 -6.02 -4.99 10.37
N MET A 93 -5.74 -6.18 10.88
CA MET A 93 -6.72 -7.28 10.99
C MET A 93 -7.93 -6.97 11.89
N THR A 94 -7.86 -5.93 12.72
CA THR A 94 -8.97 -5.49 13.58
C THR A 94 -9.81 -4.37 12.96
N VAL A 95 -9.40 -3.81 11.82
CA VAL A 95 -10.12 -2.73 11.13
C VAL A 95 -10.41 -3.14 9.70
N LEU A 96 -11.66 -3.50 9.43
CA LEU A 96 -12.15 -3.91 8.11
C LEU A 96 -12.90 -2.75 7.45
N ILE A 97 -12.60 -2.44 6.19
CA ILE A 97 -13.17 -1.26 5.51
C ILE A 97 -13.71 -1.56 4.12
N GLY A 98 -14.81 -0.89 3.79
CA GLY A 98 -15.53 -1.04 2.52
C GLY A 98 -16.19 -2.40 2.34
N PRO A 99 -17.04 -2.56 1.31
CA PRO A 99 -17.46 -3.88 0.84
C PRO A 99 -16.25 -4.75 0.44
#